data_AF-A0A226D4W2-F1
#
_entry.id   AF-A0A226D4W2-F1
#
_cell.length_a   1.000
_cell.length_b   1.000
_cell.length_c   1.000
_cell.angle_alpha   90.00
_cell.angle_beta   90.00
_cell.angle_gamma   90.00
#
_symmetry.space_group_name_H-M   'P 1'
#
loop_
_entity.id
_entity.type
_entity.pdbx_description
1 polymer ?
#
loop_
_entity_poly.entity_id
_entity_poly.type
_entity_poly.pdbx_seq_one_letter_code
_entity_poly.pdbx_strand_id
1 'polypeptide(L)'
;MVRLRSATTVLGLGISPRTLTVEEVYRDRDQFASLVREVAAPDVGRMGIEILSFTIKDVFDDVEYLSSLGKSQTANVRRDADVGVAQAGRDAGIRESECQKSAMDVKYSTDTKVEDCFRIYKLQQAAFDKEINTAKAEAALAYELSAAKVSQKLKHEEKLCDVIERRKLVEVEEQEVQRKERDLVAAVKLPAEAEAYRVQTVAEGRRTETLEVARAEAERIRKIGQAESEAIAAVGKSQAETMKAKASSYANFGNAGICAMITQHLPQIAAEVSAPLAKIEDILIIGGNKDGSSLVGELTKTIGTLNPCVQALTGINIASAVGQKLSGSGSASGDGKGRGK
;
A
#
# COMPACT_ATOMS: atom_id res chain seq x y z
N MET A 1 -76.88 -133.13 -22.24
CA MET A 1 -76.00 -132.90 -21.07
C MET A 1 -74.91 -133.95 -21.12
N VAL A 2 -73.81 -133.68 -21.84
CA VAL A 2 -72.63 -134.56 -21.87
C VAL A 2 -71.75 -134.13 -20.72
N ARG A 3 -71.73 -134.94 -19.67
CA ARG A 3 -70.95 -134.72 -18.45
C ARG A 3 -69.62 -135.43 -18.65
N LEU A 4 -68.55 -134.69 -18.89
CA LEU A 4 -67.22 -135.29 -18.92
C LEU A 4 -66.89 -135.68 -17.47
N ARG A 5 -66.74 -136.98 -17.25
CA ARG A 5 -66.03 -137.52 -16.10
C ARG A 5 -64.87 -138.27 -16.69
N SER A 6 -63.65 -137.91 -16.30
CA SER A 6 -62.44 -138.72 -16.38
C SER A 6 -62.40 -139.65 -17.61
N ALA A 7 -61.90 -139.14 -18.74
CA ALA A 7 -61.31 -139.75 -19.95
C ALA A 7 -61.43 -141.26 -20.29
N THR A 8 -62.30 -142.06 -19.67
CA THR A 8 -62.31 -143.52 -19.79
C THR A 8 -63.72 -144.11 -19.81
N THR A 9 -64.77 -143.35 -19.45
CA THR A 9 -66.13 -143.91 -19.37
C THR A 9 -67.16 -143.04 -20.08
N VAL A 10 -67.01 -142.85 -21.40
CA VAL A 10 -68.14 -142.50 -22.29
C VAL A 10 -67.98 -143.25 -23.61
N LEU A 11 -68.23 -144.56 -23.57
CA LEU A 11 -68.47 -145.40 -24.74
C LEU A 11 -69.95 -145.23 -25.14
N GLY A 12 -70.19 -144.64 -26.31
CA GLY A 12 -71.53 -144.51 -26.91
C GLY A 12 -71.51 -144.09 -28.38
N LEU A 13 -70.49 -143.34 -28.81
CA LEU A 13 -70.07 -143.21 -30.21
C LEU A 13 -68.55 -143.33 -30.22
N GLY A 14 -68.00 -144.39 -30.82
CA GLY A 14 -66.57 -144.70 -30.80
C GLY A 14 -65.72 -143.74 -31.66
N ILE A 15 -65.63 -142.47 -31.28
CA ILE A 15 -64.79 -141.47 -31.95
C ILE A 15 -63.63 -141.13 -31.01
N SER A 16 -62.42 -141.58 -31.36
CA SER A 16 -61.20 -141.28 -30.60
C SER A 16 -60.67 -139.89 -30.99
N PRO A 17 -60.52 -138.92 -30.06
CA PRO A 17 -60.01 -137.58 -30.34
C PRO A 17 -58.48 -137.57 -30.49
N ARG A 18 -57.91 -138.42 -31.36
CA ARG A 18 -56.46 -138.66 -31.41
C ARG A 18 -55.68 -137.60 -32.22
N THR A 19 -56.33 -136.60 -32.83
CA THR A 19 -55.66 -135.70 -33.80
C THR A 19 -55.79 -134.20 -33.54
N LEU A 20 -56.60 -133.72 -32.60
CA LEU A 20 -56.78 -132.28 -32.35
C LEU A 20 -56.58 -131.95 -30.86
N THR A 21 -55.88 -130.84 -30.60
CA THR A 21 -55.68 -130.29 -29.25
C THR A 21 -56.88 -129.47 -28.79
N VAL A 22 -57.04 -129.27 -27.48
CA VAL A 22 -58.20 -128.55 -26.90
C VAL A 22 -58.23 -127.08 -27.37
N GLU A 23 -57.08 -126.51 -27.66
CA GLU A 23 -56.88 -125.14 -28.16
C GLU A 23 -57.36 -124.98 -29.61
N GLU A 24 -57.08 -125.95 -30.46
CA GLU A 24 -57.48 -125.94 -31.89
C GLU A 24 -59.00 -126.10 -32.03
N VAL A 25 -59.62 -126.93 -31.20
CA VAL A 25 -61.09 -127.07 -31.14
C VAL A 25 -61.76 -125.75 -30.75
N TYR A 26 -61.10 -124.92 -29.93
CA TYR A 26 -61.64 -123.63 -29.52
C TYR A 26 -61.42 -122.53 -30.59
N ARG A 27 -60.25 -122.53 -31.26
CA ARG A 27 -59.94 -121.56 -32.32
C ARG A 27 -60.76 -121.81 -33.58
N ASP A 28 -60.89 -123.06 -34.01
CA ASP A 28 -61.49 -123.45 -35.29
C ASP A 28 -62.67 -124.42 -35.11
N ARG A 29 -63.78 -123.90 -34.57
CA ARG A 29 -65.00 -124.67 -34.28
C ARG A 29 -65.63 -125.31 -35.53
N ASP A 30 -65.54 -124.63 -36.67
CA ASP A 30 -66.16 -125.09 -37.92
C ASP A 30 -65.43 -126.29 -38.53
N GLN A 31 -64.11 -126.38 -38.35
CA GLN A 31 -63.31 -127.51 -38.81
C GLN A 31 -63.62 -128.76 -37.99
N PHE A 32 -63.69 -128.62 -36.66
CA PHE A 32 -64.08 -129.72 -35.78
C PHE A 32 -65.50 -130.23 -36.10
N ALA A 33 -66.47 -129.33 -36.30
CA ALA A 33 -67.85 -129.69 -36.65
C ALA A 33 -67.94 -130.46 -37.98
N SER A 34 -67.11 -130.09 -38.96
CA SER A 34 -67.06 -130.76 -40.27
C SER A 34 -66.48 -132.17 -40.17
N LEU A 35 -65.41 -132.35 -39.40
CA LEU A 35 -64.78 -133.65 -39.19
C LEU A 35 -65.70 -134.64 -38.47
N VAL A 36 -66.42 -134.18 -37.43
CA VAL A 36 -67.39 -135.01 -36.70
C VAL A 36 -68.55 -135.42 -37.61
N ARG A 37 -69.01 -134.54 -38.51
CA ARG A 37 -70.05 -134.87 -39.49
C ARG A 37 -69.59 -135.98 -40.43
N GLU A 38 -68.39 -135.89 -40.97
CA GLU A 38 -67.84 -136.88 -41.90
C GLU A 38 -67.74 -138.28 -41.27
N VAL A 39 -67.29 -138.36 -40.01
CA VAL A 39 -67.17 -139.62 -39.29
C VAL A 39 -68.53 -140.20 -38.88
N ALA A 40 -69.50 -139.36 -38.49
CA ALA A 40 -70.81 -139.83 -38.04
C ALA A 40 -71.80 -140.14 -39.18
N ALA A 41 -71.67 -139.50 -40.34
CA ALA A 41 -72.54 -139.68 -41.50
C ALA A 41 -72.79 -141.16 -41.91
N PRO A 42 -71.78 -142.04 -42.01
CA PRO A 42 -72.02 -143.44 -42.37
C PRO A 42 -72.80 -144.23 -41.31
N ASP A 43 -72.65 -143.90 -40.03
CA ASP A 43 -73.30 -144.64 -38.93
C ASP A 43 -74.79 -144.28 -38.79
N VAL A 44 -75.14 -142.99 -38.87
CA VAL A 44 -76.56 -142.57 -38.89
C VAL A 44 -77.26 -142.94 -40.20
N GLY A 45 -76.51 -142.98 -41.32
CA GLY A 45 -77.03 -143.39 -42.61
C GLY A 45 -77.52 -144.85 -42.61
N ARG A 46 -76.82 -145.76 -41.93
CA ARG A 46 -77.28 -147.16 -41.75
C ARG A 46 -78.57 -147.28 -40.94
N MET A 47 -78.89 -146.30 -40.12
CA MET A 47 -80.14 -146.21 -39.37
C MET A 47 -81.26 -145.50 -40.14
N GLY A 48 -80.99 -145.00 -41.35
CA GLY A 48 -81.96 -144.26 -42.18
C GLY A 48 -82.18 -142.81 -41.76
N ILE A 49 -81.23 -142.21 -41.03
CA ILE A 49 -81.32 -140.82 -40.54
C ILE A 49 -80.22 -139.98 -41.20
N GLU A 50 -80.58 -138.79 -41.70
CA GLU A 50 -79.64 -137.83 -42.29
C GLU A 50 -79.39 -136.65 -41.33
N ILE A 51 -78.13 -136.24 -41.18
CA ILE A 51 -77.76 -135.07 -40.36
C ILE A 51 -77.87 -133.81 -41.21
N LEU A 52 -78.92 -133.01 -41.00
CA LEU A 52 -79.12 -131.73 -41.68
C LEU A 52 -78.13 -130.65 -41.24
N SER A 53 -77.85 -130.56 -39.93
CA SER A 53 -76.89 -129.59 -39.38
C SER A 53 -76.30 -130.09 -38.07
N PHE A 54 -75.03 -129.76 -37.85
CA PHE A 54 -74.32 -130.00 -36.61
C PHE A 54 -73.69 -128.69 -36.17
N THR A 55 -74.12 -128.19 -35.01
CA THR A 55 -73.61 -126.94 -34.43
C THR A 55 -73.18 -127.23 -33.00
N ILE A 56 -71.96 -126.82 -32.66
CA ILE A 56 -71.45 -126.90 -31.30
C ILE A 56 -72.13 -125.81 -30.49
N LYS A 57 -72.88 -126.19 -29.44
CA LYS A 57 -73.49 -125.21 -28.52
C LYS A 57 -72.43 -124.66 -27.56
N ASP A 58 -71.97 -125.51 -26.64
CA ASP A 58 -71.04 -125.11 -25.58
C ASP A 58 -69.94 -126.16 -25.41
N VAL A 59 -68.71 -125.67 -25.19
CA VAL A 59 -67.55 -126.49 -24.83
C VAL A 59 -67.24 -126.18 -23.38
N PHE A 60 -67.40 -127.16 -22.51
CA PHE A 60 -67.09 -127.05 -21.09
C PHE A 60 -65.83 -127.85 -20.79
N ASP A 61 -64.99 -127.26 -19.95
CA ASP A 61 -63.82 -127.91 -19.37
C ASP A 61 -64.02 -128.03 -17.85
N ASP A 62 -63.70 -129.20 -17.29
CA ASP A 62 -63.82 -129.48 -15.86
C ASP A 62 -62.60 -128.97 -15.06
N VAL A 63 -61.46 -128.73 -15.72
CA VAL A 63 -60.16 -128.42 -15.08
C VAL A 63 -59.78 -126.93 -15.19
N GLU A 64 -60.70 -126.05 -15.59
CA GLU A 64 -60.53 -124.59 -15.69
C GLU A 64 -59.31 -124.13 -16.52
N TYR A 65 -58.86 -124.94 -17.48
CA TYR A 65 -57.70 -124.65 -18.33
C TYR A 65 -57.93 -123.45 -19.25
N LEU A 66 -59.12 -123.38 -19.87
CA LEU A 66 -59.49 -122.30 -20.81
C LEU A 66 -59.60 -120.93 -20.13
N SER A 67 -60.12 -120.89 -18.90
CA SER A 67 -60.22 -119.67 -18.08
C SER A 67 -58.81 -119.16 -17.72
N SER A 68 -57.88 -120.06 -17.42
CA SER A 68 -56.48 -119.70 -17.11
C SER A 68 -55.72 -119.13 -18.32
N LEU A 69 -55.95 -119.68 -19.52
CA LEU A 69 -55.36 -119.16 -20.76
C LEU A 69 -55.87 -117.74 -21.07
N GLY A 70 -57.17 -117.50 -20.88
CA GLY A 70 -57.78 -116.17 -21.03
C GLY A 70 -57.23 -115.15 -20.04
N LYS A 71 -57.01 -115.54 -18.77
CA LYS A 71 -56.38 -114.69 -17.76
C LYS A 71 -54.95 -114.28 -18.17
N SER A 72 -54.16 -115.20 -18.71
CA SER A 72 -52.79 -114.92 -19.19
C SER A 72 -52.76 -113.94 -20.36
N GLN A 73 -53.60 -114.16 -21.38
CA GLN A 73 -53.67 -113.26 -22.53
C GLN A 73 -54.18 -111.87 -22.14
N THR A 74 -55.18 -111.79 -21.26
CA THR A 74 -55.70 -110.51 -20.75
C THR A 74 -54.64 -109.76 -19.95
N ALA A 75 -53.83 -110.46 -19.16
CA ALA A 75 -52.72 -109.86 -18.41
C ALA A 75 -51.62 -109.32 -19.33
N ASN A 76 -51.30 -110.02 -20.42
CA ASN A 76 -50.31 -109.55 -21.41
C ASN A 76 -50.81 -108.31 -22.15
N VAL A 77 -52.06 -108.32 -22.65
CA VAL A 77 -52.64 -107.14 -23.32
C VAL A 77 -52.72 -105.94 -22.39
N ARG A 78 -53.08 -106.14 -21.11
CA ARG A 78 -53.06 -105.06 -20.12
C ARG A 78 -51.65 -104.53 -19.86
N ARG A 79 -50.67 -105.41 -19.70
CA ARG A 79 -49.26 -105.00 -19.53
C ARG A 79 -48.78 -104.18 -20.72
N ASP A 80 -49.06 -104.62 -21.95
CA ASP A 80 -48.63 -103.92 -23.16
C ASP A 80 -49.34 -102.57 -23.31
N ALA A 81 -50.63 -102.50 -22.97
CA ALA A 81 -51.36 -101.23 -22.90
C ALA A 81 -50.77 -100.28 -21.85
N ASP A 82 -50.47 -100.78 -20.65
CA ASP A 82 -49.86 -99.99 -19.57
C ASP A 82 -48.47 -99.48 -19.96
N VAL A 83 -47.66 -100.31 -20.62
CA VAL A 83 -46.35 -99.91 -21.17
C VAL A 83 -46.52 -98.84 -22.25
N GLY A 84 -47.52 -98.99 -23.14
CA GLY A 84 -47.82 -98.00 -24.17
C GLY A 84 -48.24 -96.64 -23.58
N VAL A 85 -49.11 -96.66 -22.56
CA VAL A 85 -49.52 -95.44 -21.84
C VAL A 85 -48.34 -94.80 -21.12
N ALA A 86 -47.48 -95.59 -20.46
CA ALA A 86 -46.31 -95.08 -19.76
C ALA A 86 -45.26 -94.49 -20.71
N GLN A 87 -45.04 -95.10 -21.87
CA GLN A 87 -44.13 -94.58 -22.90
C GLN A 87 -44.68 -93.29 -23.51
N ALA A 88 -45.96 -93.27 -23.88
CA ALA A 88 -46.60 -92.06 -24.40
C ALA A 88 -46.58 -90.92 -23.37
N GLY A 89 -46.83 -91.21 -22.08
CA GLY A 89 -46.74 -90.23 -21.00
C GLY A 89 -45.31 -89.70 -20.81
N ARG A 90 -44.30 -90.57 -20.89
CA ARG A 90 -42.89 -90.17 -20.83
C ARG A 90 -42.52 -89.26 -21.99
N ASP A 91 -42.86 -89.65 -23.22
CA ASP A 91 -42.50 -88.90 -24.43
C ASP A 91 -43.23 -87.55 -24.48
N ALA A 92 -44.49 -87.50 -24.02
CA ALA A 92 -45.23 -86.26 -23.84
C ALA A 92 -44.54 -85.36 -22.82
N GLY A 93 -44.12 -85.88 -21.67
CA GLY A 93 -43.42 -85.12 -20.63
C GLY A 93 -42.06 -84.59 -21.07
N ILE A 94 -41.28 -85.37 -21.82
CA ILE A 94 -40.00 -84.94 -22.39
C ILE A 94 -40.23 -83.80 -23.38
N ARG A 95 -41.16 -83.98 -24.33
CA ARG A 95 -41.45 -82.97 -25.34
C ARG A 95 -42.01 -81.69 -24.72
N GLU A 96 -42.87 -81.81 -23.70
CA GLU A 96 -43.36 -80.66 -22.95
C GLU A 96 -42.21 -79.92 -22.25
N SER A 97 -41.31 -80.66 -21.58
CA SER A 97 -40.15 -80.06 -20.90
C SER A 97 -39.20 -79.36 -21.88
N GLU A 98 -38.97 -79.94 -23.06
CA GLU A 98 -38.15 -79.33 -24.13
C GLU A 98 -38.80 -78.06 -24.70
N CYS A 99 -40.12 -78.11 -24.95
CA CYS A 99 -40.89 -76.93 -25.36
C CYS A 99 -40.88 -75.84 -24.29
N GLN A 100 -41.02 -76.21 -23.02
CA GLN A 100 -40.94 -75.25 -21.91
C GLN A 100 -39.55 -74.63 -21.78
N LYS A 101 -38.49 -75.45 -21.87
CA LYS A 101 -37.10 -74.96 -21.81
C LYS A 101 -36.83 -73.97 -22.95
N SER A 102 -37.15 -74.34 -24.19
CA SER A 102 -36.96 -73.46 -25.34
C SER A 102 -37.78 -72.18 -25.26
N ALA A 103 -39.03 -72.24 -24.77
CA ALA A 103 -39.84 -71.05 -24.53
C ALA A 103 -39.21 -70.13 -23.45
N MET A 104 -38.68 -70.70 -22.37
CA MET A 104 -38.00 -69.93 -21.32
C MET A 104 -36.68 -69.33 -21.81
N ASP A 105 -35.89 -70.08 -22.58
CA ASP A 105 -34.65 -69.58 -23.18
C ASP A 105 -34.91 -68.37 -24.09
N VAL A 106 -35.97 -68.43 -24.91
CA VAL A 106 -36.41 -67.30 -25.74
C VAL A 106 -36.82 -66.13 -24.86
N LYS A 107 -37.65 -66.34 -23.83
CA LYS A 107 -38.07 -65.28 -22.89
C LYS A 107 -36.88 -64.61 -22.20
N TYR A 108 -35.96 -65.37 -21.63
CA TYR A 108 -34.78 -64.81 -20.97
C TYR A 108 -33.90 -64.04 -21.96
N SER A 109 -33.76 -64.54 -23.20
CA SER A 109 -33.00 -63.83 -24.24
C SER A 109 -33.67 -62.51 -24.65
N THR A 110 -35.01 -62.46 -24.71
CA THR A 110 -35.74 -61.23 -25.02
C THR A 110 -35.68 -60.26 -23.86
N ASP A 111 -35.85 -60.72 -22.63
CA ASP A 111 -35.82 -59.89 -21.43
C ASP A 111 -34.43 -59.27 -21.24
N THR A 112 -33.37 -60.06 -21.45
CA THR A 112 -31.98 -59.55 -21.43
C THR A 112 -31.79 -58.43 -22.46
N LYS A 113 -32.32 -58.59 -23.68
CA LYS A 113 -32.24 -57.55 -24.72
C LYS A 113 -33.05 -56.31 -24.36
N VAL A 114 -34.22 -56.46 -23.74
CA VAL A 114 -35.04 -55.33 -23.29
C VAL A 114 -34.30 -54.54 -22.22
N GLU A 115 -33.72 -55.21 -21.22
CA GLU A 115 -32.93 -54.57 -20.17
C GLU A 115 -31.67 -53.91 -20.72
N ASP A 116 -30.99 -54.53 -21.69
CA ASP A 116 -29.84 -53.92 -22.37
C ASP A 116 -30.23 -52.64 -23.12
N CYS A 117 -31.32 -52.68 -23.89
CA CYS A 117 -31.86 -51.49 -24.57
C CYS A 117 -32.22 -50.39 -23.55
N PHE A 118 -32.85 -50.76 -22.44
CA PHE A 118 -33.23 -49.82 -21.38
C PHE A 118 -32.02 -49.20 -20.69
N ARG A 119 -30.99 -50.00 -20.40
CA ARG A 119 -29.71 -49.52 -19.87
C ARG A 119 -29.03 -48.55 -20.82
N ILE A 120 -28.96 -48.88 -22.11
CA ILE A 120 -28.36 -48.01 -23.14
C ILE A 120 -29.14 -46.70 -23.23
N TYR A 121 -30.48 -46.77 -23.29
CA TYR A 121 -31.34 -45.59 -23.31
C TYR A 121 -31.08 -44.68 -22.11
N LYS A 122 -31.03 -45.23 -20.89
CA LYS A 122 -30.75 -44.46 -19.67
C LYS A 122 -29.34 -43.85 -19.67
N LEU A 123 -28.34 -44.58 -20.16
CA LEU A 123 -26.98 -44.05 -20.28
C LEU A 123 -26.91 -42.89 -21.26
N GLN A 124 -27.59 -43.00 -22.40
CA GLN A 124 -27.69 -41.90 -23.38
C GLN A 124 -28.43 -40.70 -22.80
N GLN A 125 -29.55 -40.92 -22.11
CA GLN A 125 -30.29 -39.85 -21.43
C GLN A 125 -29.40 -39.13 -20.41
N ALA A 126 -28.69 -39.86 -19.54
CA ALA A 126 -27.78 -39.29 -18.57
C ALA A 126 -26.61 -38.54 -19.21
N ALA A 127 -26.10 -39.02 -20.35
CA ALA A 127 -25.06 -38.33 -21.10
C ALA A 127 -25.56 -36.99 -21.67
N PHE A 128 -26.75 -36.97 -22.28
CA PHE A 128 -27.37 -35.72 -22.75
C PHE A 128 -27.70 -34.76 -21.61
N ASP A 129 -28.22 -35.26 -20.49
CA ASP A 129 -28.49 -34.41 -19.32
C ASP A 129 -27.20 -33.81 -18.77
N LYS A 130 -26.10 -34.57 -18.74
CA LYS A 130 -24.78 -34.06 -18.38
C LYS A 130 -24.35 -32.95 -19.32
N GLU A 131 -24.43 -33.15 -20.64
CA GLU A 131 -24.06 -32.15 -21.64
C GLU A 131 -24.92 -30.88 -21.56
N ILE A 132 -26.23 -31.03 -21.39
CA ILE A 132 -27.15 -29.91 -21.21
C ILE A 132 -26.81 -29.14 -19.93
N ASN A 133 -26.54 -29.84 -18.83
CA ASN A 133 -26.21 -29.22 -17.55
C ASN A 133 -24.84 -28.53 -17.58
N THR A 134 -23.84 -29.13 -18.23
CA THR A 134 -22.54 -28.47 -18.42
C THR A 134 -22.68 -27.23 -19.28
N ALA A 135 -23.42 -27.31 -20.41
CA ALA A 135 -23.64 -26.16 -21.28
C ALA A 135 -24.43 -25.05 -20.56
N LYS A 136 -25.44 -25.39 -19.75
CA LYS A 136 -26.18 -24.44 -18.92
C LYS A 136 -25.29 -23.78 -17.86
N ALA A 137 -24.46 -24.56 -17.18
CA ALA A 137 -23.54 -24.04 -16.17
C ALA A 137 -22.48 -23.12 -16.80
N GLU A 138 -21.92 -23.50 -17.94
CA GLU A 138 -20.99 -22.67 -18.71
C GLU A 138 -21.66 -21.37 -19.19
N ALA A 139 -22.89 -21.44 -19.70
CA ALA A 139 -23.65 -20.26 -20.10
C ALA A 139 -23.93 -19.32 -18.92
N ALA A 140 -24.28 -19.87 -17.75
CA ALA A 140 -24.49 -19.08 -16.54
C ALA A 140 -23.20 -18.39 -16.06
N LEU A 141 -22.08 -19.13 -16.00
CA LEU A 141 -20.77 -18.58 -15.63
C LEU A 141 -20.29 -17.54 -16.64
N ALA A 142 -20.51 -17.76 -17.95
CA ALA A 142 -20.18 -16.80 -18.99
C ALA A 142 -20.99 -15.51 -18.86
N TYR A 143 -22.29 -15.63 -18.51
CA TYR A 143 -23.16 -14.49 -18.26
C TYR A 143 -22.68 -13.70 -17.04
N GLU A 144 -22.41 -14.36 -15.91
CA GLU A 144 -21.89 -13.73 -14.70
C GLU A 144 -20.54 -13.04 -14.94
N LEU A 145 -19.63 -13.71 -15.67
CA LEU A 145 -18.32 -13.14 -16.01
C LEU A 145 -18.46 -11.92 -16.92
N SER A 146 -19.37 -11.96 -17.89
CA SER A 146 -19.68 -10.82 -18.75
C SER A 146 -20.26 -9.65 -17.94
N ALA A 147 -21.22 -9.91 -17.05
CA ALA A 147 -21.79 -8.91 -16.16
C ALA A 147 -20.73 -8.29 -15.23
N ALA A 148 -19.83 -9.10 -14.69
CA ALA A 148 -18.70 -8.64 -13.88
C ALA A 148 -17.75 -7.75 -14.70
N LYS A 149 -17.40 -8.12 -15.94
CA LYS A 149 -16.58 -7.29 -16.83
C LYS A 149 -17.24 -5.96 -17.17
N VAL A 150 -18.54 -5.97 -17.47
CA VAL A 150 -19.31 -4.74 -17.76
C VAL A 150 -19.36 -3.85 -16.52
N SER A 151 -19.68 -4.40 -15.35
CA SER A 151 -19.70 -3.63 -14.10
C SER A 151 -18.31 -3.08 -13.71
N GLN A 152 -17.23 -3.81 -13.99
CA GLN A 152 -15.87 -3.31 -13.80
C GLN A 152 -15.56 -2.12 -14.73
N LYS A 153 -15.95 -2.20 -16.01
CA LYS A 153 -15.80 -1.09 -16.96
C LYS A 153 -16.61 0.13 -16.53
N LEU A 154 -17.86 -0.07 -16.12
CA LEU A 154 -18.73 1.00 -15.66
C LEU A 154 -18.16 1.70 -14.43
N LYS A 155 -17.73 0.94 -13.41
CA LYS A 155 -17.03 1.50 -12.23
C LYS A 155 -15.73 2.23 -12.58
N HIS A 156 -15.01 1.76 -13.60
CA HIS A 156 -13.80 2.43 -14.06
C HIS A 156 -14.13 3.79 -14.68
N GLU A 157 -15.15 3.84 -15.56
CA GLU A 157 -15.63 5.08 -16.16
C GLU A 157 -16.22 6.04 -15.11
N GLU A 158 -17.00 5.55 -14.15
CA GLU A 158 -17.51 6.34 -13.01
C GLU A 158 -16.36 7.01 -12.24
N LYS A 159 -15.32 6.25 -11.89
CA LYS A 159 -14.15 6.82 -11.20
C LYS A 159 -13.41 7.84 -12.05
N LEU A 160 -13.37 7.70 -13.37
CA LEU A 160 -12.77 8.71 -14.24
C LEU A 160 -13.60 10.00 -14.22
N CYS A 161 -14.93 9.91 -14.25
CA CYS A 161 -15.81 11.05 -14.05
C CYS A 161 -15.55 11.73 -12.69
N ASP A 162 -15.46 10.97 -11.60
CA ASP A 162 -15.15 11.51 -10.26
C ASP A 162 -13.80 12.25 -10.23
N VAL A 163 -12.77 11.73 -10.92
CA VAL A 163 -11.46 12.38 -11.01
C VAL A 163 -11.54 13.68 -11.80
N ILE A 164 -12.32 13.72 -12.87
CA ILE A 164 -12.55 14.93 -13.67
C ILE A 164 -13.29 15.97 -12.83
N GLU A 165 -14.36 15.58 -12.11
CA GLU A 165 -15.10 16.46 -11.21
C GLU A 165 -14.20 17.03 -10.11
N ARG A 166 -13.42 16.20 -9.43
CA ARG A 166 -12.46 16.67 -8.41
C ARG A 166 -11.41 17.60 -9.00
N ARG A 167 -10.86 17.30 -10.18
CA ARG A 167 -9.91 18.19 -10.87
C ARG A 167 -10.54 19.54 -11.17
N LYS A 168 -11.80 19.56 -11.62
CA LYS A 168 -12.53 20.79 -11.89
C LYS A 168 -12.79 21.60 -10.62
N LEU A 169 -13.10 20.95 -9.50
CA LEU A 169 -13.24 21.62 -8.21
C LEU A 169 -11.92 22.26 -7.76
N VAL A 170 -10.80 21.52 -7.83
CA VAL A 170 -9.47 22.06 -7.50
C VAL A 170 -9.12 23.23 -8.41
N GLU A 171 -9.41 23.15 -9.72
CA GLU A 171 -9.17 24.25 -10.66
C GLU A 171 -9.97 25.51 -10.28
N VAL A 172 -11.23 25.35 -9.85
CA VAL A 172 -12.05 26.48 -9.36
C VAL A 172 -11.49 27.03 -8.05
N GLU A 173 -11.12 26.18 -7.10
CA GLU A 173 -10.51 26.58 -5.82
C GLU A 173 -9.19 27.32 -6.03
N GLU A 174 -8.31 26.85 -6.92
CA GLU A 174 -7.07 27.53 -7.29
C GLU A 174 -7.35 28.91 -7.89
N GLN A 175 -8.36 29.04 -8.74
CA GLN A 175 -8.78 30.34 -9.29
C GLN A 175 -9.32 31.26 -8.19
N GLU A 176 -10.06 30.74 -7.21
CA GLU A 176 -10.53 31.53 -6.06
C GLU A 176 -9.36 31.99 -5.18
N VAL A 177 -8.39 31.12 -4.91
CA VAL A 177 -7.17 31.48 -4.15
C VAL A 177 -6.39 32.56 -4.90
N GLN A 178 -6.21 32.44 -6.21
CA GLN A 178 -5.54 33.48 -7.01
C GLN A 178 -6.29 34.82 -7.01
N ARG A 179 -7.63 34.82 -6.98
CA ARG A 179 -8.39 36.06 -6.81
C ARG A 179 -8.16 36.64 -5.41
N LYS A 180 -8.29 35.83 -4.35
CA LYS A 180 -8.06 36.24 -2.96
C LYS A 180 -6.64 36.76 -2.74
N GLU A 181 -5.63 36.13 -3.32
CA GLU A 181 -4.24 36.59 -3.27
C GLU A 181 -4.10 37.96 -3.93
N ARG A 182 -4.68 38.15 -5.12
CA ARG A 182 -4.68 39.47 -5.79
C ARG A 182 -5.39 40.53 -4.95
N ASP A 183 -6.53 40.18 -4.35
CA ASP A 183 -7.27 41.08 -3.46
C ASP A 183 -6.47 41.42 -2.20
N LEU A 184 -5.79 40.44 -1.58
CA LEU A 184 -4.90 40.64 -0.42
C LEU A 184 -3.67 41.48 -0.76
N VAL A 185 -3.06 41.26 -1.93
CA VAL A 185 -1.94 42.07 -2.42
C VAL A 185 -2.40 43.51 -2.61
N ALA A 186 -3.55 43.73 -3.23
CA ALA A 186 -4.11 45.07 -3.44
C ALA A 186 -4.52 45.75 -2.12
N ALA A 187 -5.14 45.02 -1.19
CA ALA A 187 -5.71 45.58 0.03
C ALA A 187 -4.69 45.77 1.16
N VAL A 188 -3.68 44.89 1.28
CA VAL A 188 -2.74 44.89 2.41
C VAL A 188 -1.34 45.27 1.98
N LYS A 189 -0.79 44.64 0.92
CA LYS A 189 0.60 44.91 0.52
C LYS A 189 0.76 46.29 -0.10
N LEU A 190 -0.12 46.70 -1.00
CA LEU A 190 -0.01 47.99 -1.67
C LEU A 190 -0.04 49.19 -0.69
N PRO A 191 -0.98 49.25 0.28
CA PRO A 191 -0.97 50.30 1.28
C PRO A 191 0.23 50.23 2.22
N ALA A 192 0.65 49.01 2.63
CA ALA A 192 1.82 48.83 3.47
C ALA A 192 3.12 49.28 2.76
N GLU A 193 3.28 48.97 1.47
CA GLU A 193 4.40 49.44 0.65
C GLU A 193 4.34 50.96 0.46
N ALA A 194 3.16 51.52 0.22
CA ALA A 194 2.98 52.97 0.11
C ALA A 194 3.33 53.69 1.44
N GLU A 195 2.91 53.15 2.59
CA GLU A 195 3.27 53.68 3.90
C GLU A 195 4.77 53.55 4.20
N ALA A 196 5.36 52.38 3.91
CA ALA A 196 6.79 52.15 4.06
C ALA A 196 7.61 53.14 3.22
N TYR A 197 7.22 53.34 1.95
CA TYR A 197 7.85 54.31 1.06
C TYR A 197 7.68 55.75 1.57
N ARG A 198 6.49 56.10 2.09
CA ARG A 198 6.24 57.43 2.69
C ARG A 198 7.09 57.67 3.93
N VAL A 199 7.24 56.67 4.80
CA VAL A 199 8.08 56.78 6.00
C VAL A 199 9.56 56.87 5.61
N GLN A 200 10.01 56.08 4.64
CA GLN A 200 11.39 56.13 4.15
C GLN A 200 11.72 57.48 3.53
N THR A 201 10.87 58.01 2.65
CA THR A 201 11.06 59.33 2.03
C THR A 201 11.06 60.47 3.06
N VAL A 202 10.18 60.42 4.07
CA VAL A 202 10.21 61.38 5.19
C VAL A 202 11.49 61.25 6.02
N ALA A 203 11.96 60.02 6.28
CA ALA A 203 13.18 59.77 7.02
C ALA A 203 14.43 60.22 6.23
N GLU A 204 14.46 59.99 4.92
CA GLU A 204 15.50 60.47 4.02
C GLU A 204 15.48 62.00 3.94
N GLY A 205 14.30 62.61 3.80
CA GLY A 205 14.13 64.07 3.84
C GLY A 205 14.68 64.69 5.13
N ARG A 206 14.35 64.12 6.29
CA ARG A 206 14.89 64.55 7.60
C ARG A 206 16.40 64.34 7.71
N ARG A 207 16.94 63.23 7.17
CA ARG A 207 18.39 63.00 7.12
C ARG A 207 19.09 64.05 6.25
N THR A 208 18.53 64.39 5.09
CA THR A 208 19.09 65.43 4.23
C THR A 208 18.99 66.81 4.87
N GLU A 209 17.86 67.14 5.50
CA GLU A 209 17.67 68.41 6.21
C GLU A 209 18.68 68.57 7.35
N THR A 210 18.84 67.55 8.19
CA THR A 210 19.82 67.59 9.29
C THR A 210 21.26 67.70 8.79
N LEU A 211 21.61 67.03 7.68
CA LEU A 211 22.92 67.18 7.05
C LEU A 211 23.14 68.57 6.46
N GLU A 212 22.16 69.13 5.77
CA GLU A 212 22.26 70.47 5.18
C GLU A 212 22.29 71.56 6.25
N VAL A 213 21.52 71.43 7.33
CA VAL A 213 21.62 72.34 8.49
C VAL A 213 22.99 72.24 9.14
N ALA A 214 23.52 71.03 9.35
CA ALA A 214 24.86 70.85 9.91
C ALA A 214 25.96 71.42 8.98
N ARG A 215 25.81 71.29 7.66
CA ARG A 215 26.71 71.90 6.67
C ARG A 215 26.62 73.43 6.69
N ALA A 216 25.41 73.99 6.69
CA ALA A 216 25.18 75.42 6.76
C ALA A 216 25.78 76.02 8.05
N GLU A 217 25.63 75.32 9.18
CA GLU A 217 26.21 75.72 10.45
C GLU A 217 27.74 75.64 10.44
N ALA A 218 28.31 74.58 9.87
CA ALA A 218 29.76 74.45 9.69
C ALA A 218 30.32 75.56 8.78
N GLU A 219 29.62 75.91 7.69
CA GLU A 219 29.98 77.03 6.84
C GLU A 219 29.85 78.38 7.55
N ARG A 220 28.81 78.57 8.37
CA ARG A 220 28.62 79.76 9.19
C ARG A 220 29.79 79.94 10.14
N ILE A 221 30.14 78.90 10.90
CA ILE A 221 31.29 78.91 11.82
C ILE A 221 32.59 79.17 11.05
N ARG A 222 32.78 78.54 9.88
CA ARG A 222 33.97 78.74 9.05
C ARG A 222 34.08 80.19 8.56
N LYS A 223 32.99 80.80 8.10
CA LYS A 223 32.96 82.21 7.65
C LYS A 223 33.18 83.18 8.81
N ILE A 224 32.58 82.93 9.98
CA ILE A 224 32.82 83.72 11.19
C ILE A 224 34.29 83.60 11.61
N GLY A 225 34.83 82.38 11.70
CA GLY A 225 36.23 82.15 12.06
C GLY A 225 37.21 82.75 11.05
N GLN A 226 36.89 82.75 9.75
CA GLN A 226 37.66 83.46 8.73
C GLN A 226 37.61 84.98 8.94
N ALA A 227 36.42 85.54 9.15
CA ALA A 227 36.26 86.97 9.41
C ALA A 227 36.98 87.41 10.70
N GLU A 228 36.93 86.61 11.76
CA GLU A 228 37.67 86.84 13.01
C GLU A 228 39.17 86.74 12.80
N SER A 229 39.64 85.71 12.08
CA SER A 229 41.06 85.56 11.75
C SER A 229 41.58 86.73 10.91
N GLU A 230 40.81 87.21 9.94
CA GLU A 230 41.15 88.37 9.11
C GLU A 230 41.13 89.66 9.94
N ALA A 231 40.14 89.84 10.83
CA ALA A 231 40.08 90.98 11.74
C ALA A 231 41.29 91.00 12.70
N ILE A 232 41.63 89.86 13.31
CA ILE A 232 42.82 89.72 14.18
C ILE A 232 44.09 89.92 13.37
N ALA A 233 44.20 89.40 12.15
CA ALA A 233 45.36 89.61 11.29
C ALA A 233 45.50 91.09 10.89
N ALA A 234 44.40 91.80 10.61
CA ALA A 234 44.41 93.22 10.30
C ALA A 234 44.80 94.07 11.52
N VAL A 235 44.25 93.77 12.71
CA VAL A 235 44.66 94.40 13.97
C VAL A 235 46.12 94.10 14.29
N GLY A 236 46.55 92.84 14.13
CA GLY A 236 47.93 92.42 14.33
C GLY A 236 48.90 93.09 13.35
N LYS A 237 48.51 93.28 12.09
CA LYS A 237 49.29 94.01 11.09
C LYS A 237 49.38 95.50 11.44
N SER A 238 48.27 96.12 11.84
CA SER A 238 48.25 97.51 12.32
C SER A 238 49.10 97.70 13.59
N GLN A 239 49.03 96.76 14.53
CA GLN A 239 49.89 96.73 15.71
C GLN A 239 51.37 96.52 15.36
N ALA A 240 51.67 95.63 14.42
CA ALA A 240 53.03 95.41 13.95
C ALA A 240 53.59 96.63 13.21
N GLU A 241 52.78 97.31 12.39
CA GLU A 241 53.14 98.54 11.69
C GLU A 241 53.33 99.71 12.66
N THR A 242 52.44 99.87 13.64
CA THR A 242 52.60 100.88 14.70
C THR A 242 53.79 100.58 15.61
N MET A 243 54.06 99.32 15.96
CA MET A 243 55.27 98.92 16.68
C MET A 243 56.53 99.15 15.84
N LYS A 244 56.52 98.86 14.54
CA LYS A 244 57.63 99.17 13.64
C LYS A 244 57.87 100.67 13.52
N ALA A 245 56.80 101.47 13.41
CA ALA A 245 56.88 102.93 13.37
C ALA A 245 57.40 103.51 14.69
N LYS A 246 56.96 102.95 15.83
CA LYS A 246 57.53 103.25 17.15
C LYS A 246 59.02 102.87 17.19
N ALA A 247 59.37 101.65 16.77
CA ALA A 247 60.75 101.17 16.75
C ALA A 247 61.67 102.00 15.83
N SER A 248 61.20 102.41 14.64
CA SER A 248 61.96 103.28 13.73
C SER A 248 62.09 104.70 14.29
N SER A 249 61.05 105.21 14.99
CA SER A 249 61.15 106.48 15.70
C SER A 249 62.21 106.39 16.81
N TYR A 250 62.20 105.33 17.62
CA TYR A 250 63.22 105.09 18.64
C TYR A 250 64.64 104.88 18.06
N ALA A 251 64.76 104.27 16.89
CA ALA A 251 66.05 104.08 16.21
C ALA A 251 66.64 105.41 15.69
N ASN A 252 65.78 106.34 15.24
CA ASN A 252 66.22 107.67 14.77
C ASN A 252 66.59 108.63 15.91
N PHE A 253 66.11 108.39 17.14
CA PHE A 253 66.56 109.09 18.34
C PHE A 253 67.88 108.48 18.88
N GLY A 254 68.95 108.54 18.08
CA GLY A 254 70.31 108.15 18.49
C GLY A 254 70.77 108.93 19.73
N ASN A 255 71.20 108.19 20.77
CA ASN A 255 71.60 108.63 22.13
C ASN A 255 70.58 109.43 22.96
N ALA A 256 69.69 110.25 22.36
CA ALA A 256 68.66 111.01 23.06
C ALA A 256 67.41 110.17 23.41
N GLY A 257 67.10 109.12 22.64
CA GLY A 257 65.96 108.24 22.89
C GLY A 257 66.17 107.30 24.09
N ILE A 258 67.41 106.90 24.36
CA ILE A 258 67.78 106.09 25.52
C ILE A 258 67.63 106.93 26.81
N CYS A 259 68.08 108.18 26.80
CA CYS A 259 67.87 109.09 27.94
C CYS A 259 66.38 109.38 28.21
N ALA A 260 65.56 109.52 27.16
CA ALA A 260 64.11 109.71 27.28
C ALA A 260 63.37 108.46 27.81
N MET A 261 63.77 107.26 27.37
CA MET A 261 63.24 106.00 27.90
C MET A 261 63.60 105.80 29.39
N ILE A 262 64.85 106.13 29.77
CA ILE A 262 65.25 106.08 31.18
C ILE A 262 64.47 107.13 31.99
N THR A 263 64.20 108.32 31.47
CA THR A 263 63.40 109.34 32.18
C THR A 263 61.90 109.05 32.23
N GLN A 264 61.33 108.33 31.26
CA GLN A 264 59.92 107.90 31.31
C GLN A 264 59.68 106.66 32.16
N HIS A 265 60.66 105.75 32.25
CA HIS A 265 60.58 104.58 33.14
C HIS A 265 61.17 104.86 34.53
N LEU A 266 61.92 105.95 34.73
CA LEU A 266 62.39 106.41 36.05
C LEU A 266 61.26 106.55 37.07
N PRO A 267 60.07 107.10 36.74
CA PRO A 267 58.92 107.14 37.65
C PRO A 267 58.38 105.76 38.02
N GLN A 268 58.43 104.78 37.11
CA GLN A 268 57.96 103.42 37.40
C GLN A 268 58.96 102.65 38.26
N ILE A 269 60.26 102.78 37.97
CA ILE A 269 61.31 102.20 38.82
C ILE A 269 61.33 102.91 40.19
N ALA A 270 61.17 104.24 40.22
CA ALA A 270 61.04 104.99 41.46
C ALA A 270 59.76 104.61 42.22
N ALA A 271 58.64 104.34 41.54
CA ALA A 271 57.41 103.87 42.18
C ALA A 271 57.57 102.45 42.77
N GLU A 272 58.22 101.52 42.07
CA GLU A 272 58.46 100.17 42.58
C GLU A 272 59.49 100.15 43.73
N VAL A 273 60.50 101.03 43.69
CA VAL A 273 61.52 101.17 44.75
C VAL A 273 61.03 102.01 45.94
N SER A 274 60.07 102.93 45.74
CA SER A 274 59.46 103.72 46.81
C SER A 274 58.18 103.09 47.38
N ALA A 275 57.55 102.14 46.70
CA ALA A 275 56.39 101.41 47.22
C ALA A 275 56.63 100.75 48.59
N PRO A 276 57.84 100.25 48.94
CA PRO A 276 58.14 99.79 50.30
C PRO A 276 58.43 100.91 51.29
N LEU A 277 58.96 102.06 50.86
CA LEU A 277 59.32 103.19 51.74
C LEU A 277 58.13 104.11 52.05
N ALA A 278 57.20 104.29 51.10
CA ALA A 278 55.95 105.05 51.30
C ALA A 278 54.94 104.32 52.18
N LYS A 279 55.14 103.02 52.45
CA LYS A 279 54.26 102.20 53.31
C LYS A 279 54.62 102.23 54.80
N ILE A 280 55.61 103.03 55.21
CA ILE A 280 56.01 103.18 56.61
C ILE A 280 55.98 104.67 56.96
N GLU A 281 54.80 105.19 57.30
CA GLU A 281 54.60 106.62 57.63
C GLU A 281 54.74 106.95 59.13
N ASP A 282 54.74 105.98 60.04
CA ASP A 282 54.90 106.25 61.48
C ASP A 282 56.01 105.41 62.13
N ILE A 283 57.19 106.03 62.29
CA ILE A 283 58.23 105.58 63.22
C ILE A 283 57.89 106.22 64.59
N LEU A 284 57.15 105.49 65.41
CA LEU A 284 56.85 105.89 66.78
C LEU A 284 58.06 105.59 67.68
N ILE A 285 58.94 106.58 67.86
CA ILE A 285 60.01 106.53 68.86
C ILE A 285 59.38 106.71 70.24
N ILE A 286 59.10 105.61 70.93
CA ILE A 286 58.86 105.63 72.37
C ILE A 286 60.20 105.79 73.07
N GLY A 287 60.37 106.96 73.70
CA GLY A 287 61.47 107.23 74.61
C GLY A 287 61.47 106.22 75.77
N GLY A 288 62.60 105.55 75.95
CA GLY A 288 62.77 104.54 76.98
C GLY A 288 64.16 103.91 77.03
N ASN A 289 65.21 104.75 77.08
CA ASN A 289 66.54 104.47 77.64
C ASN A 289 67.47 103.43 76.94
N LYS A 290 68.52 104.00 76.31
CA LYS A 290 69.92 103.53 76.13
C LYS A 290 70.21 102.15 75.53
N ASP A 291 70.79 102.23 74.32
CA ASP A 291 71.81 101.39 73.69
C ASP A 291 71.37 100.72 72.38
N GLY A 292 71.79 101.33 71.28
CA GLY A 292 71.51 100.90 69.92
C GLY A 292 72.34 99.69 69.51
N SER A 293 71.68 98.58 69.18
CA SER A 293 72.20 97.50 68.33
C SER A 293 71.16 96.36 68.16
N SER A 294 70.11 96.55 67.35
CA SER A 294 69.28 95.40 66.88
C SER A 294 68.54 95.59 65.54
N LEU A 295 68.47 96.80 64.97
CA LEU A 295 67.81 97.06 63.68
C LEU A 295 68.56 96.56 62.43
N VAL A 296 69.87 96.34 62.51
CA VAL A 296 70.71 95.94 61.36
C VAL A 296 70.64 94.42 61.08
N GLY A 297 70.26 93.61 62.08
CA GLY A 297 70.21 92.15 61.96
C GLY A 297 68.93 91.61 61.30
N GLU A 298 67.79 92.27 61.49
CA GLU A 298 66.50 91.85 60.90
C GLU A 298 66.32 92.32 59.47
N LEU A 299 66.91 93.47 59.10
CA LEU A 299 66.90 93.99 57.72
C LEU A 299 67.75 93.14 56.76
N THR A 300 68.80 92.48 57.27
CA THR A 300 69.67 91.62 56.46
C THR A 300 69.03 90.26 56.14
N LYS A 301 68.13 89.76 56.99
CA LYS A 301 67.43 88.48 56.76
C LYS A 301 66.27 88.59 55.76
N THR A 302 65.61 89.73 55.66
CA THR A 302 64.49 89.96 54.73
C THR A 302 64.95 90.26 53.30
N ILE A 303 66.15 90.84 53.12
CA ILE A 303 66.78 91.03 51.80
C ILE A 303 67.29 89.70 51.21
N GLY A 304 67.67 88.72 52.05
CA GLY A 304 68.14 87.41 51.58
C GLY A 304 67.05 86.49 51.00
N THR A 305 65.80 86.64 51.40
CA THR A 305 64.68 85.79 50.98
C THR A 305 63.98 86.25 49.69
N LEU A 306 64.33 87.41 49.15
CA LEU A 306 63.77 87.95 47.91
C LEU A 306 64.37 87.31 46.65
N ASN A 307 65.63 86.86 46.71
CA ASN A 307 66.33 86.29 45.56
C ASN A 307 65.77 84.92 45.07
N PRO A 308 65.34 83.99 45.95
CA PRO A 308 64.71 82.73 45.51
C PRO A 308 63.26 82.86 45.00
N CYS A 309 62.49 83.83 45.52
CA CYS A 309 61.08 84.01 45.13
C CYS A 309 60.90 84.65 43.74
N VAL A 310 61.84 85.50 43.32
CA VAL A 310 61.81 86.13 41.98
C VAL A 310 62.26 85.16 40.88
N GLN A 311 63.18 84.23 41.20
CA GLN A 311 63.58 83.14 40.29
C GLN A 311 62.45 82.14 40.01
N ALA A 312 61.61 81.83 41.00
CA ALA A 312 60.49 80.90 40.83
C ALA A 312 59.33 81.45 39.99
N LEU A 313 59.17 82.78 39.94
CA LEU A 313 58.01 83.44 39.31
C LEU A 313 58.31 84.01 37.90
N THR A 314 59.58 84.20 37.54
CA THR A 314 59.97 84.81 36.24
C THR A 314 60.89 83.97 35.38
N GLY A 315 61.46 82.86 35.89
CA GLY A 315 62.25 81.90 35.10
C GLY A 315 63.55 82.44 34.48
N ILE A 316 63.99 83.67 34.80
CA ILE A 316 65.16 84.31 34.19
C ILE A 316 66.17 84.70 35.29
N ASN A 317 67.38 84.15 35.19
CA ASN A 317 68.53 84.52 36.02
C ASN A 317 69.25 85.73 35.41
N ILE A 318 69.10 86.90 36.03
CA ILE A 318 69.68 88.17 35.56
C ILE A 318 71.22 88.19 35.72
N ALA A 319 71.77 87.41 36.66
CA ALA A 319 73.22 87.30 36.88
C ALA A 319 73.97 86.63 35.70
N SER A 320 73.32 85.72 34.95
CA SER A 320 73.91 85.11 33.74
C SER A 320 73.68 85.93 32.47
N ALA A 321 72.63 86.76 32.43
CA ALA A 321 72.31 87.59 31.27
C ALA A 321 73.21 88.83 31.12
N VAL A 322 73.77 89.34 32.23
CA VAL A 322 74.66 90.51 32.22
C VAL A 322 76.14 90.12 32.04
N GLY A 323 76.55 88.92 32.47
CA GLY A 323 77.92 88.43 32.29
C GLY A 323 78.26 87.97 30.87
N GLN A 324 77.26 87.57 30.07
CA GLN A 324 77.48 86.94 28.76
C GLN A 324 77.54 87.94 27.58
N LYS A 325 77.40 89.26 27.84
CA LYS A 325 77.45 90.32 26.81
C LYS A 325 78.69 91.23 26.87
N LEU A 326 79.68 90.94 27.71
CA LEU A 326 80.92 91.72 27.88
C LEU A 326 82.19 91.03 27.32
N SER A 327 82.06 89.96 26.55
CA SER A 327 83.15 89.38 25.75
C SER A 327 82.62 89.10 24.34
N GLY A 328 83.05 89.88 23.36
CA GLY A 328 82.53 89.85 22.00
C GLY A 328 83.07 88.73 21.11
N SER A 329 82.47 88.69 19.91
CA SER A 329 83.01 88.19 18.64
C SER A 329 83.01 86.67 18.38
N GLY A 330 82.25 86.26 17.35
CA GLY A 330 82.86 85.48 16.26
C GLY A 330 82.20 84.15 15.87
N SER A 331 81.61 84.14 14.66
CA SER A 331 81.46 82.99 13.73
C SER A 331 80.47 81.89 14.12
N ALA A 332 79.88 81.08 13.25
CA ALA A 332 79.62 81.04 11.80
C ALA A 332 78.92 79.67 11.56
N SER A 333 78.13 79.59 10.46
CA SER A 333 77.86 78.37 9.65
C SER A 333 77.22 77.16 10.34
N GLY A 334 76.04 76.68 9.89
CA GLY A 334 75.90 75.80 8.72
C GLY A 334 75.77 74.35 9.23
N ASP A 335 74.62 73.68 9.13
CA ASP A 335 74.18 72.77 8.05
C ASP A 335 72.83 72.19 8.56
N GLY A 336 71.79 71.88 7.80
CA GLY A 336 71.73 71.37 6.44
C GLY A 336 70.99 70.03 6.43
N LYS A 337 69.83 69.98 5.74
CA LYS A 337 69.18 68.78 5.12
C LYS A 337 68.39 67.86 6.07
N GLY A 338 67.21 67.34 5.76
CA GLY A 338 66.29 67.24 4.60
C GLY A 338 65.12 66.34 5.07
N ARG A 339 63.98 66.08 4.45
CA ARG A 339 63.34 66.20 3.12
C ARG A 339 61.83 66.03 3.44
N GLY A 340 60.89 66.79 2.86
CA GLY A 340 60.23 66.48 1.59
C GLY A 340 59.20 65.34 1.76
N LYS A 341 57.89 65.50 1.54
CA LYS A 341 57.10 66.50 0.81
C LYS A 341 55.82 66.83 1.59
#